data_AF-A0A0D7DX16-F1
#
_entry.id   AF-A0A0D7DX16-F1
#
_cell.length_a   1.000
_cell.length_b   1.000
_cell.length_c   1.000
_cell.angle_alpha   90.00
_cell.angle_beta   90.00
_cell.angle_gamma   90.00
#
_symmetry.space_group_name_H-M   'P 1'
#
loop_
_entity.id
_entity.type
_entity.pdbx_description
1 polymer ?
#
loop_
_entity_poly.entity_id
_entity_poly.type
_entity_poly.pdbx_seq_one_letter_code
_entity_poly.pdbx_strand_id
1 'polypeptide(L)'
;AGRMLVEREQMLAAYRVKLWWALSLGALLASVLGWLISRRALRPVRHLTRQALAIDVQHLHLRLDESAMPSELEPLRAALNQMLNRLEQGFARLSRFSEDLAHEMRTPLGNLMGQTQQLLHKDRDAEAYHALLVSNQEEYERLARMIDSML
;
A
#
# COMPACT_ATOMS: atom_id res chain seq x y z
N ALA A 1 28.43 -53.46 56.47
CA ALA A 1 28.23 -53.34 55.01
C ALA A 1 26.91 -52.67 54.63
N GLY A 2 25.76 -53.02 55.23
CA GLY A 2 24.44 -52.49 54.82
C GLY A 2 24.20 -50.98 55.00
N ARG A 3 24.69 -50.35 56.08
CA ARG A 3 24.48 -48.89 56.30
C ARG A 3 25.15 -47.99 55.25
N MET A 4 26.33 -48.39 54.76
CA MET A 4 27.08 -47.67 53.71
C MET A 4 26.38 -47.73 52.34
N LEU A 5 25.56 -48.75 52.08
CA LEU A 5 24.78 -48.86 50.83
C LEU A 5 23.54 -47.95 50.87
N VAL A 6 22.85 -47.89 52.02
CA VAL A 6 21.68 -47.04 52.22
C VAL A 6 22.04 -45.55 52.19
N GLU A 7 23.17 -45.15 52.79
CA GLU A 7 23.64 -43.75 52.73
C GLU A 7 23.99 -43.31 51.30
N ARG A 8 24.55 -44.21 50.47
CA ARG A 8 24.81 -43.95 49.05
C ARG A 8 23.52 -43.79 48.25
N GLU A 9 22.52 -44.64 48.46
CA GLU A 9 21.22 -44.53 47.79
C GLU A 9 20.49 -43.24 48.16
N GLN A 10 20.54 -42.82 49.43
CA GLN A 10 19.96 -41.56 49.89
C GLN A 10 20.68 -40.33 49.31
N MET A 11 22.02 -40.36 49.24
CA MET A 11 22.77 -39.30 48.55
C MET A 11 22.39 -39.20 47.07
N LEU A 12 22.33 -40.34 46.36
CA LEU A 12 21.97 -40.36 44.93
C LEU A 12 20.54 -39.84 44.69
N ALA A 13 19.59 -40.17 45.57
CA ALA A 13 18.22 -39.65 45.50
C ALA A 13 18.18 -38.12 45.67
N ALA A 14 18.94 -37.57 46.62
CA ALA A 14 19.04 -36.13 46.82
C ALA A 14 19.71 -35.41 45.63
N TYR A 15 20.74 -36.02 45.01
CA TYR A 15 21.34 -35.50 43.79
C TYR A 15 20.37 -35.51 42.61
N ARG A 16 19.55 -36.56 42.47
CA ARG A 16 18.54 -36.66 41.40
C ARG A 16 17.49 -35.56 41.51
N VAL A 17 16.99 -35.26 42.71
CA VAL A 17 16.03 -34.17 42.93
C VAL A 17 16.65 -32.80 42.62
N LYS A 18 17.92 -32.57 43.01
CA LYS A 18 18.64 -31.34 42.65
C LYS A 18 18.82 -31.19 41.14
N LEU A 19 19.12 -32.28 40.43
CA LEU A 19 19.23 -32.28 38.97
C LEU A 19 17.91 -31.94 38.29
N TRP A 20 16.80 -32.53 38.75
CA TRP A 20 15.47 -32.20 38.23
C TRP A 20 15.12 -30.73 38.46
N TRP A 21 15.39 -30.18 39.65
CA TRP A 21 15.18 -28.75 39.92
C TRP A 21 16.04 -27.86 39.03
N ALA A 22 17.33 -28.18 38.87
CA ALA A 22 18.22 -27.42 38.01
C ALA A 22 17.76 -27.47 36.53
N LEU A 23 17.35 -28.64 36.05
CA LEU A 23 16.85 -28.82 34.69
C LEU A 23 15.53 -28.06 34.47
N SER A 24 14.59 -28.17 35.40
CA SER A 24 13.31 -27.45 35.35
C SER A 24 13.51 -25.94 35.38
N LEU A 25 14.42 -25.45 36.24
CA LEU A 25 14.74 -24.02 36.30
C LEU A 25 15.41 -23.53 35.01
N GLY A 26 16.35 -24.31 34.47
CA GLY A 26 17.01 -23.99 33.19
C GLY A 26 16.01 -23.97 32.03
N ALA A 27 15.12 -24.95 31.95
CA ALA A 27 14.06 -25.01 30.95
C ALA A 27 13.11 -23.81 31.06
N LEU A 28 12.69 -23.46 32.29
CA LEU A 28 11.81 -22.32 32.53
C LEU A 28 12.47 -20.99 32.11
N LEU A 29 13.74 -20.79 32.47
CA LEU A 29 14.50 -19.61 32.04
C LEU A 29 14.65 -19.54 30.52
N ALA A 30 14.99 -20.65 29.86
CA ALA A 30 15.09 -20.72 28.41
C ALA A 30 13.75 -20.41 27.73
N SER A 31 12.63 -20.94 28.24
CA SER A 31 11.29 -20.64 27.73
C SER A 31 10.93 -19.16 27.87
N VAL A 32 11.20 -18.55 29.02
CA VAL A 32 10.92 -17.12 29.27
C VAL A 32 11.77 -16.23 28.35
N LEU A 33 13.06 -16.53 28.20
CA LEU A 33 13.96 -15.80 27.32
C LEU A 33 13.55 -15.96 25.85
N GLY A 34 13.25 -17.17 25.40
CA GLY A 34 12.76 -17.44 24.04
C GLY A 34 11.47 -16.67 23.73
N TRP A 35 10.54 -16.64 24.68
CA TRP A 35 9.30 -15.86 24.55
C TRP A 35 9.56 -14.36 24.45
N LEU A 36 10.43 -13.81 25.32
CA LEU A 36 10.81 -12.39 25.28
C LEU A 36 11.48 -11.99 23.97
N ILE A 37 12.42 -12.80 23.49
CA ILE A 37 13.15 -12.56 22.23
C ILE A 37 12.18 -12.60 21.04
N SER A 38 11.34 -13.64 20.93
CA SER A 38 10.35 -13.77 19.86
C SER A 38 9.39 -12.57 19.83
N ARG A 39 8.87 -12.16 21.00
CA ARG A 39 7.94 -11.03 21.10
C ARG A 39 8.60 -9.70 20.71
N ARG A 40 9.89 -9.53 20.99
CA ARG A 40 10.65 -8.34 20.63
C ARG A 40 11.04 -8.33 19.15
N ALA A 41 11.42 -9.48 18.59
CA ALA A 41 11.79 -9.65 17.19
C ALA A 41 10.63 -9.38 16.21
N LEU A 42 9.39 -9.65 16.61
CA LEU A 42 8.19 -9.37 15.80
C LEU A 42 7.64 -7.96 15.95
N ARG A 43 8.15 -7.17 16.91
CA ARG A 43 7.67 -5.79 17.14
C ARG A 43 7.91 -4.86 15.93
N PRO A 44 9.08 -4.88 15.26
CA PRO A 44 9.33 -4.05 14.06
C PRO A 44 8.42 -4.44 12.89
N VAL A 45 8.14 -5.72 12.70
CA VAL A 45 7.22 -6.19 11.65
C VAL A 45 5.82 -5.61 11.85
N ARG A 46 5.29 -5.65 13.08
CA ARG A 46 4.00 -5.04 13.40
C ARG A 46 3.97 -3.54 13.18
N HIS A 47 5.12 -2.86 13.36
CA HIS A 47 5.24 -1.43 13.07
C HIS A 47 5.16 -1.16 11.57
N LEU A 48 5.90 -1.91 10.74
CA LEU A 48 5.79 -1.83 9.28
C LEU A 48 4.37 -2.10 8.81
N THR A 49 3.70 -3.12 9.34
CA THR A 49 2.32 -3.43 8.97
C THR A 49 1.39 -2.25 9.27
N ARG A 50 1.54 -1.59 10.43
CA ARG A 50 0.73 -0.40 10.76
C ARG A 50 1.01 0.76 9.83
N GLN A 51 2.27 1.01 9.49
CA GLN A 51 2.62 2.07 8.54
C GLN A 51 2.10 1.76 7.13
N ALA A 52 2.24 0.53 6.68
CA ALA A 52 1.71 0.07 5.40
C ALA A 52 0.17 0.19 5.33
N LEU A 53 -0.53 -0.14 6.40
CA LEU A 53 -1.99 0.02 6.49
C LEU A 53 -2.44 1.48 6.59
N ALA A 54 -1.57 2.40 6.99
CA ALA A 54 -1.86 3.82 7.04
C ALA A 54 -1.62 4.52 5.68
N ILE A 55 -0.92 3.86 4.75
CA ILE A 55 -0.70 4.39 3.41
C ILE A 55 -1.96 4.16 2.58
N ASP A 56 -2.50 5.25 2.06
CA ASP A 56 -3.62 5.27 1.13
C ASP A 56 -3.23 6.08 -0.12
N VAL A 57 -4.08 6.07 -1.15
CA VAL A 57 -3.86 6.79 -2.42
C VAL A 57 -3.58 8.29 -2.19
N GLN A 58 -4.21 8.89 -1.18
CA GLN A 58 -3.98 10.29 -0.81
C GLN A 58 -2.64 10.54 -0.09
N HIS A 59 -2.04 9.49 0.47
CA HIS A 59 -0.83 9.55 1.31
C HIS A 59 0.31 8.68 0.78
N LEU A 60 0.33 8.43 -0.53
CA LEU A 60 1.38 7.67 -1.22
C LEU A 60 2.78 8.28 -1.06
N HIS A 61 2.90 9.54 -0.64
CA HIS A 61 4.17 10.21 -0.34
C HIS A 61 4.80 9.72 0.98
N LEU A 62 4.02 9.11 1.88
CA LEU A 62 4.55 8.54 3.11
C LEU A 62 5.48 7.37 2.80
N ARG A 63 6.48 7.17 3.66
CA ARG A 63 7.48 6.12 3.54
C ARG A 63 7.55 5.31 4.83
N LEU A 64 7.93 4.05 4.68
CA LEU A 64 8.20 3.17 5.82
C LEU A 64 9.50 3.65 6.50
N ASP A 65 9.40 3.88 7.81
CA ASP A 65 10.43 4.54 8.62
C ASP A 65 11.70 3.68 8.79
N GLU A 66 12.83 4.34 8.95
CA GLU A 66 14.17 3.77 9.13
C GLU A 66 14.50 3.48 10.60
N SER A 67 13.73 4.05 11.53
CA SER A 67 14.09 4.01 12.94
C SER A 67 13.93 2.60 13.56
N ALA A 68 15.05 2.02 14.00
CA ALA A 68 15.16 0.82 14.83
C ALA A 68 14.63 -0.51 14.23
N MET A 69 14.92 -0.75 12.95
CA MET A 69 14.65 -2.03 12.28
C MET A 69 15.88 -2.96 12.29
N PRO A 70 15.72 -4.28 12.53
CA PRO A 70 16.80 -5.25 12.32
C PRO A 70 17.30 -5.22 10.87
N SER A 71 18.61 -5.42 10.67
CA SER A 71 19.25 -5.41 9.35
C SER A 71 18.64 -6.41 8.36
N GLU A 72 18.07 -7.49 8.86
CA GLU A 72 17.40 -8.54 8.08
C GLU A 72 16.12 -8.04 7.38
N LEU A 73 15.48 -7.00 7.92
CA LEU A 73 14.25 -6.43 7.36
C LEU A 73 14.50 -5.18 6.48
N GLU A 74 15.74 -4.70 6.42
CA GLU A 74 16.13 -3.56 5.58
C GLU A 74 15.78 -3.79 4.09
N PRO A 75 16.10 -4.96 3.49
CA PRO A 75 15.78 -5.18 2.07
C PRO A 75 14.28 -5.20 1.79
N LEU A 76 13.47 -5.69 2.73
CA LEU A 76 12.01 -5.70 2.62
C LEU A 76 11.45 -4.27 2.65
N ARG A 77 11.93 -3.44 3.59
CA ARG A 77 11.57 -2.02 3.67
C ARG A 77 11.93 -1.30 2.38
N ALA A 78 13.14 -1.51 1.87
CA ALA A 78 13.61 -0.91 0.63
C ALA A 78 12.72 -1.31 -0.57
N ALA A 79 12.40 -2.59 -0.70
CA ALA A 79 11.50 -3.09 -1.75
C ALA A 79 10.09 -2.49 -1.66
N LEU A 80 9.52 -2.39 -0.47
CA LEU A 80 8.21 -1.77 -0.24
C LEU A 80 8.22 -0.28 -0.58
N ASN A 81 9.23 0.48 -0.13
CA ASN A 81 9.36 1.89 -0.48
C ASN A 81 9.56 2.10 -2.00
N GLN A 82 10.27 1.20 -2.68
CA GLN A 82 10.40 1.25 -4.14
C GLN A 82 9.06 0.98 -4.84
N MET A 83 8.27 0.04 -4.35
CA MET A 83 6.91 -0.20 -4.84
C MET A 83 6.02 1.04 -4.65
N LEU A 84 6.07 1.67 -3.47
CA LEU A 84 5.32 2.90 -3.17
C LEU A 84 5.71 4.05 -4.13
N ASN A 85 7.01 4.22 -4.41
CA ASN A 85 7.48 5.21 -5.37
C ASN A 85 6.93 4.96 -6.78
N ARG A 86 6.91 3.69 -7.22
CA ARG A 86 6.32 3.32 -8.52
C ARG A 86 4.82 3.62 -8.58
N LEU A 87 4.09 3.34 -7.50
CA LEU A 87 2.65 3.65 -7.40
C LEU A 87 2.40 5.16 -7.43
N GLU A 88 3.16 5.94 -6.68
CA GLU A 88 3.06 7.41 -6.65
C GLU A 88 3.29 8.01 -8.04
N GLN A 89 4.34 7.56 -8.74
CA GLN A 89 4.62 8.02 -10.10
C GLN A 89 3.52 7.61 -11.09
N GLY A 90 2.98 6.39 -10.96
CA GLY A 90 1.88 5.90 -11.79
C GLY A 90 0.62 6.73 -11.58
N PHE A 91 0.23 6.95 -10.33
CA PHE A 91 -0.94 7.72 -9.97
C PHE A 91 -0.82 9.19 -10.38
N ALA A 92 0.35 9.82 -10.18
CA ALA A 92 0.61 11.18 -10.61
C ALA A 92 0.48 11.36 -12.13
N ARG A 93 0.91 10.36 -12.92
CA ARG A 93 0.71 10.37 -14.38
C ARG A 93 -0.76 10.24 -14.75
N LEU A 94 -1.48 9.31 -14.12
CA LEU A 94 -2.91 9.11 -14.39
C LEU A 94 -3.74 10.36 -14.02
N SER A 95 -3.43 10.99 -12.89
CA SER A 95 -4.10 12.22 -12.46
C SER A 95 -3.91 13.36 -13.45
N ARG A 96 -2.67 13.60 -13.91
CA ARG A 96 -2.39 14.61 -14.94
C ARG A 96 -3.09 14.29 -16.25
N PHE A 97 -3.01 13.04 -16.71
CA PHE A 97 -3.73 12.60 -17.91
C PHE A 97 -5.24 12.85 -17.80
N SER A 98 -5.86 12.52 -16.66
CA SER A 98 -7.29 12.78 -16.44
C SER A 98 -7.63 14.27 -16.45
N GLU A 99 -6.75 15.13 -15.92
CA GLU A 99 -6.93 16.58 -15.92
C GLU A 99 -6.82 17.15 -17.34
N ASP A 100 -5.78 16.75 -18.07
CA ASP A 100 -5.55 17.15 -19.46
C ASP A 100 -6.73 16.74 -20.34
N LEU A 101 -7.20 15.49 -20.21
CA LEU A 101 -8.38 15.01 -20.92
C LEU A 101 -9.64 15.83 -20.61
N ALA A 102 -9.89 16.11 -19.33
CA ALA A 102 -11.06 16.90 -18.94
C ALA A 102 -11.01 18.32 -19.53
N HIS A 103 -9.80 18.91 -19.59
CA HIS A 103 -9.60 20.23 -20.18
C HIS A 103 -9.82 20.21 -21.69
N GLU A 104 -9.20 19.25 -22.39
CA GLU A 104 -9.34 19.11 -23.83
C GLU A 104 -10.77 18.80 -24.26
N MET A 105 -11.53 17.99 -23.50
CA MET A 105 -12.94 17.68 -23.79
C MET A 105 -13.89 18.85 -23.51
N ARG A 106 -13.54 19.75 -22.58
CA ARG A 106 -14.37 20.93 -22.25
C ARG A 106 -14.51 21.87 -23.44
N THR A 107 -13.48 22.02 -24.25
CA THR A 107 -13.46 22.89 -25.43
C THR A 107 -14.50 22.50 -26.49
N PRO A 108 -14.45 21.27 -27.09
CA PRO A 108 -15.44 20.85 -28.08
C PRO A 108 -16.85 20.80 -27.49
N LEU A 109 -17.01 20.41 -26.22
CA LEU A 109 -18.30 20.43 -25.55
C LEU A 109 -18.86 21.86 -25.41
N GLY A 110 -18.01 22.82 -25.05
CA GLY A 110 -18.36 24.24 -25.00
C GLY A 110 -18.78 24.79 -26.36
N ASN A 111 -18.08 24.38 -27.43
CA ASN A 111 -18.43 24.75 -28.81
C ASN A 111 -19.82 24.20 -29.19
N LEU A 112 -20.07 22.91 -28.97
CA LEU A 112 -21.37 22.28 -29.22
C LEU A 112 -22.51 23.00 -28.46
N MET A 113 -22.31 23.30 -27.18
CA MET A 113 -23.28 24.02 -26.36
C MET A 113 -23.52 25.44 -26.88
N GLY A 114 -22.46 26.19 -27.19
CA GLY A 114 -22.57 27.56 -27.70
C GLY A 114 -23.26 27.63 -29.06
N GLN A 115 -22.91 26.71 -29.98
CA GLN A 115 -23.55 26.59 -31.29
C GLN A 115 -25.04 26.25 -31.15
N THR A 116 -25.39 25.31 -30.27
CA THR A 116 -26.79 24.96 -29.98
C THR A 116 -27.55 26.14 -29.38
N GLN A 117 -26.95 26.89 -28.45
CA GLN A 117 -27.58 28.09 -27.89
C GLN A 117 -27.81 29.17 -28.95
N GLN A 118 -26.87 29.36 -29.88
CA GLN A 118 -27.04 30.29 -30.99
C GLN A 118 -28.20 29.90 -31.90
N LEU A 119 -28.38 28.60 -32.18
CA LEU A 119 -29.50 28.07 -32.95
C LEU A 119 -30.86 28.32 -32.27
N LEU A 120 -30.90 28.23 -30.94
CA LEU A 120 -32.13 28.40 -30.16
C LEU A 120 -32.50 29.88 -29.95
N HIS A 121 -31.58 30.83 -30.13
CA HIS A 121 -31.80 32.23 -29.75
C HIS A 121 -32.52 33.07 -30.82
N LYS A 122 -32.36 32.75 -32.11
CA LYS A 122 -33.02 33.44 -33.23
C LYS A 122 -33.17 32.51 -34.43
N ASP A 123 -34.29 32.63 -35.14
CA ASP A 123 -34.47 31.99 -36.45
C ASP A 123 -33.39 32.46 -37.43
N ARG A 124 -32.84 31.50 -38.18
CA ARG A 124 -31.80 31.71 -39.19
C ARG A 124 -32.21 31.11 -40.53
N ASP A 125 -31.49 31.47 -41.59
CA ASP A 125 -31.67 30.81 -42.87
C ASP A 125 -31.18 29.36 -42.83
N ALA A 126 -31.62 28.57 -43.82
CA ALA A 126 -31.27 27.16 -43.93
C ALA A 126 -29.76 26.93 -44.09
N GLU A 127 -29.03 27.88 -44.69
CA GLU A 127 -27.59 27.78 -44.92
C GLU A 127 -26.79 27.87 -43.61
N ALA A 128 -27.18 28.79 -42.72
CA ALA A 128 -26.61 28.91 -41.38
C ALA A 128 -26.89 27.69 -40.51
N TYR A 129 -28.09 27.09 -40.61
CA TYR A 129 -28.39 25.81 -39.95
C TYR A 129 -27.47 24.69 -40.44
N HIS A 130 -27.31 24.56 -41.76
CA HIS A 130 -26.44 23.55 -42.36
C HIS A 130 -24.98 23.73 -41.91
N ALA A 131 -24.45 24.95 -41.95
CA ALA A 131 -23.07 25.24 -41.51
C ALA A 131 -22.84 24.88 -40.03
N LEU A 132 -23.80 25.17 -39.15
CA LEU A 132 -23.70 24.81 -37.74
C LEU A 132 -23.80 23.30 -37.50
N LEU A 133 -24.65 22.58 -38.25
CA LEU A 133 -24.71 21.12 -38.15
C LEU A 133 -23.40 20.45 -38.59
N VAL A 134 -22.78 20.96 -39.67
CA VAL A 134 -21.45 20.49 -40.11
C VAL A 134 -20.41 20.74 -39.01
N SER A 135 -20.40 21.94 -38.40
CA SER A 135 -19.46 22.24 -37.32
C SER A 135 -19.68 21.36 -36.08
N ASN A 136 -20.94 21.09 -35.69
CA ASN A 136 -21.22 20.17 -34.59
C ASN A 136 -20.74 18.74 -34.90
N GLN A 137 -20.89 18.28 -36.15
CA GLN A 137 -20.41 16.97 -36.58
C GLN A 137 -18.89 16.85 -36.42
N GLU A 138 -18.13 17.87 -36.80
CA GLU A 138 -16.68 17.90 -36.62
C GLU A 138 -16.27 17.79 -35.14
N GLU A 139 -17.00 18.47 -34.24
CA GLU A 139 -16.75 18.40 -32.79
C GLU A 139 -17.11 17.03 -32.20
N TYR A 140 -18.19 16.39 -32.67
CA TYR A 140 -18.50 15.01 -32.29
C TYR A 140 -17.41 14.03 -32.72
N GLU A 141 -16.90 14.16 -33.94
CA GLU A 141 -15.79 13.34 -34.41
C GLU A 141 -14.49 13.59 -33.62
N ARG A 142 -14.24 14.84 -33.23
CA ARG A 142 -13.11 15.18 -32.34
C ARG A 142 -13.26 14.49 -30.99
N LEU A 143 -14.44 14.56 -30.37
CA LEU A 143 -14.72 13.87 -29.11
C LEU A 143 -14.59 12.34 -29.24
N ALA A 144 -15.09 11.75 -30.33
CA ALA A 144 -14.95 10.32 -30.60
C ALA A 144 -13.48 9.90 -30.72
N ARG A 145 -12.67 10.64 -31.50
CA ARG A 145 -11.22 10.38 -31.62
C ARG A 145 -10.49 10.51 -30.28
N MET A 146 -10.89 11.45 -29.43
CA MET A 146 -10.33 11.58 -28.08
C MET A 146 -10.66 10.36 -27.23
N ILE A 147 -11.90 9.86 -27.26
CA ILE A 147 -12.30 8.64 -26.53
C ILE A 147 -11.53 7.42 -27.07
N ASP A 148 -11.43 7.27 -28.38
CA ASP A 148 -10.68 6.17 -29.00
C ASP A 148 -9.19 6.19 -28.63
N SER A 149 -8.61 7.38 -28.42
CA SER A 149 -7.22 7.50 -27.97
C SER A 149 -6.98 7.07 -26.52
N MET A 150 -8.05 6.81 -25.75
CA MET A 150 -7.98 6.34 -24.36
C MET A 150 -8.12 4.82 -24.22
N LEU A 151 -8.55 4.13 -25.27
CA LEU A 151 -8.74 2.67 -25.31
C LEU A 151 -7.44 1.94 -25.69
#